data_AF-A0A848N8V6-F1
#
_entry.id   AF-A0A848N8V6-F1
#
_cell.length_a   1.000
_cell.length_b   1.000
_cell.length_c   1.000
_cell.angle_alpha   90.00
_cell.angle_beta   90.00
_cell.angle_gamma   90.00
#
_symmetry.space_group_name_H-M   'P 1'
#
loop_
_entity.id
_entity.type
_entity.pdbx_description
1 polymer ?
#
loop_
_entity_poly.entity_id
_entity_poly.type
_entity_poly.pdbx_seq_one_letter_code
_entity_poly.pdbx_strand_id
1 'polypeptide(L)'
;MKFKINKLCDEDWESMQNVLEDKFCEKCFKKVLDLTQKNESEIDTIVKKSDEEVCGRILSSHISKIALSTILVLNLTLVSAQTLEPSLRW
;
A
#
# COMPACT_ATOMS: atom_id res chain seq x y z
N MET A 1 5.22 -9.81 -10.95
CA MET A 1 6.28 -9.37 -9.99
C MET A 1 5.64 -8.39 -8.99
N LYS A 2 6.08 -8.34 -7.71
CA LYS A 2 5.37 -7.57 -6.66
C LYS A 2 6.15 -6.30 -6.29
N PHE A 3 5.81 -5.16 -6.91
CA PHE A 3 6.26 -3.86 -6.41
C PHE A 3 5.43 -3.48 -5.18
N LYS A 4 6.04 -2.77 -4.22
CA LYS A 4 5.37 -2.37 -2.98
C LYS A 4 4.89 -0.93 -3.12
N ILE A 5 3.58 -0.71 -2.98
CA ILE A 5 3.02 0.63 -2.84
C ILE A 5 3.12 0.99 -1.35
N ASN A 6 4.06 1.87 -1.00
CA ASN A 6 4.21 2.33 0.39
C ASN A 6 3.08 3.28 0.80
N LYS A 7 2.62 4.13 -0.13
CA LYS A 7 1.55 5.11 0.09
C LYS A 7 0.69 5.23 -1.16
N LEU A 8 -0.63 5.13 -1.01
CA LEU A 8 -1.57 5.47 -2.06
C LEU A 8 -1.62 7.00 -2.20
N CYS A 9 -1.43 7.50 -3.41
CA CYS A 9 -1.65 8.91 -3.73
C CYS A 9 -3.15 9.13 -3.97
N ASP A 10 -3.74 10.06 -3.22
CA ASP A 10 -5.15 10.45 -3.28
C ASP A 10 -5.32 11.82 -3.98
N GLU A 11 -4.31 12.28 -4.71
CA GLU A 11 -4.38 13.48 -5.53
C GLU A 11 -4.96 13.14 -6.91
N ASP A 12 -5.90 13.97 -7.36
CA ASP A 12 -6.50 13.83 -8.68
C ASP A 12 -5.51 14.28 -9.76
N TRP A 13 -5.37 13.48 -10.82
CA TRP A 13 -4.39 13.71 -11.89
C TRP A 13 -4.62 15.04 -12.63
N GLU A 14 -5.87 15.42 -12.85
CA GLU A 14 -6.20 16.68 -13.52
C GLU A 14 -5.91 17.89 -12.63
N SER A 15 -5.95 17.69 -11.30
CA SER A 15 -5.65 18.70 -10.30
C SER A 15 -4.15 18.91 -10.04
N MET A 16 -3.28 18.02 -10.54
CA MET A 16 -1.83 18.12 -10.37
C MET A 16 -1.20 19.24 -11.20
N GLN A 17 -0.14 19.85 -10.65
CA GLN A 17 0.63 20.89 -11.33
C GLN A 17 1.29 20.34 -12.60
N ASN A 18 1.17 21.08 -13.71
CA ASN A 18 1.93 20.79 -14.92
C ASN A 18 3.35 21.33 -14.78
N VAL A 19 4.34 20.46 -14.94
CA VAL A 19 5.77 20.82 -14.97
C VAL A 19 6.35 20.29 -16.27
N LEU A 20 6.53 21.20 -17.24
CA LEU A 20 6.91 20.86 -18.61
C LEU A 20 5.89 19.89 -19.25
N GLU A 21 6.34 18.70 -19.66
CA GLU A 21 5.53 17.65 -20.27
C GLU A 21 4.96 16.66 -19.24
N ASP A 22 5.25 16.86 -17.96
CA ASP A 22 4.93 15.94 -16.89
C ASP A 22 4.03 16.56 -15.83
N LYS A 23 3.45 15.72 -14.98
CA LYS A 23 2.72 16.13 -13.79
C LYS A 23 3.64 16.14 -12.57
N PHE A 24 3.43 17.08 -11.67
CA PHE A 24 4.01 17.10 -10.33
C PHE A 24 2.92 17.00 -9.29
N CYS A 25 3.07 16.07 -8.35
CA CYS A 25 2.13 15.85 -7.26
C CYS A 25 2.62 16.59 -6.02
N GLU A 26 1.86 17.59 -5.58
CA GLU A 26 2.22 18.39 -4.40
C GLU A 26 2.06 17.57 -3.11
N LYS A 27 1.13 16.62 -3.04
CA LYS A 27 0.97 15.74 -1.86
C LYS A 27 2.11 14.74 -1.68
N CYS A 28 2.74 14.32 -2.78
CA CYS A 28 3.87 13.40 -2.76
C CYS A 28 5.22 14.13 -2.85
N PHE A 29 5.22 15.43 -3.17
CA PHE A 29 6.40 16.22 -3.50
C PHE A 29 7.31 15.53 -4.52
N LYS A 30 6.71 14.91 -5.53
CA LYS A 30 7.41 14.07 -6.52
C LYS A 30 6.84 14.31 -7.91
N LYS A 31 7.70 14.20 -8.92
CA LYS A 31 7.29 14.05 -10.31
C LYS A 31 6.46 12.77 -10.45
N VAL A 32 5.35 12.84 -11.18
CA VAL A 32 4.47 11.68 -11.40
C VAL A 32 4.78 11.05 -12.74
N LEU A 33 5.14 9.76 -12.73
CA LEU A 33 5.32 8.98 -13.94
C LEU A 33 3.98 8.41 -14.40
N ASP A 34 3.60 8.64 -15.67
CA ASP A 34 2.47 7.94 -16.26
C ASP A 34 2.88 6.52 -16.67
N LEU A 35 2.39 5.54 -15.92
CA LEU A 35 2.66 4.12 -16.11
C LEU A 35 1.42 3.39 -16.68
N THR A 36 0.39 4.11 -17.10
CA THR A 36 -0.88 3.52 -17.57
C THR A 36 -0.71 2.65 -18.83
N GLN A 37 0.32 2.92 -19.63
CA GLN A 37 0.66 2.15 -20.83
C GLN A 37 1.82 1.16 -20.60
N LYS A 38 2.24 0.93 -19.35
CA LYS A 38 3.36 0.07 -18.99
C LYS A 38 2.89 -1.28 -18.47
N ASN A 39 3.52 -2.35 -18.94
CA ASN A 39 3.30 -3.68 -18.37
C ASN A 39 4.09 -3.86 -17.06
N GLU A 40 3.85 -4.97 -16.34
CA GLU A 40 4.51 -5.21 -15.04
C GLU A 40 6.04 -5.23 -15.10
N SER A 41 6.64 -5.78 -16.17
CA SER A 41 8.11 -5.88 -16.26
C SER A 41 8.76 -4.54 -16.60
N GLU A 42 8.08 -3.71 -17.40
CA GLU A 42 8.48 -2.32 -17.63
C GLU A 42 8.40 -1.50 -16.33
N ILE A 43 7.28 -1.60 -15.59
CA ILE A 43 7.10 -0.91 -14.30
C ILE A 43 8.19 -1.34 -13.32
N ASP A 44 8.45 -2.65 -13.23
CA ASP A 44 9.52 -3.17 -12.37
C ASP A 44 10.91 -2.62 -12.75
N THR A 45 11.21 -2.61 -14.04
CA THR A 45 12.48 -2.07 -14.54
C THR A 45 12.63 -0.58 -14.19
N ILE A 46 11.56 0.19 -14.30
CA ILE A 46 11.54 1.61 -13.93
C ILE A 46 11.80 1.76 -12.43
N VAL A 47 11.04 1.06 -11.58
CA VAL A 47 11.15 1.14 -10.12
C VAL A 47 12.52 0.70 -9.62
N LYS A 48 13.12 -0.36 -10.21
CA LYS A 48 14.46 -0.83 -9.84
C LYS A 48 15.60 0.10 -10.26
N LYS A 49 15.40 0.88 -11.32
CA LYS A 49 16.39 1.85 -11.79
C LYS A 49 16.31 3.17 -11.04
N SER A 50 15.24 3.40 -10.29
CA SER A 50 15.10 4.58 -9.45
C SER A 50 15.83 4.37 -8.12
N ASP A 51 16.72 5.29 -7.78
CA ASP A 51 17.40 5.31 -6.48
C ASP A 51 16.49 5.82 -5.34
N GLU A 52 15.32 6.37 -5.70
CA GLU A 52 14.34 6.95 -4.78
C GLU A 52 12.93 6.41 -5.00
N GLU A 53 12.05 6.65 -4.03
CA GLU A 53 10.64 6.31 -4.15
C GLU A 53 9.94 7.10 -5.26
N VAL A 54 9.25 6.39 -6.14
CA VAL A 54 8.55 6.98 -7.30
C VAL A 54 7.07 7.23 -6.98
N CYS A 55 6.54 8.35 -7.44
CA CYS A 55 5.10 8.58 -7.56
C CYS A 55 4.65 8.21 -8.99
N GLY A 56 3.66 7.32 -9.13
CA GLY A 56 3.25 6.81 -10.43
C GLY A 56 1.73 6.69 -10.58
N ARG A 57 1.23 7.03 -11.77
CA ARG A 57 -0.15 6.78 -12.18
C ARG A 57 -0.21 5.41 -12.86
N ILE A 58 -0.89 4.46 -12.23
CA ILE A 58 -1.06 3.09 -12.75
C ILE A 58 -2.54 2.81 -13.01
N LEU A 59 -2.84 1.96 -13.99
CA LEU A 59 -4.19 1.45 -14.17
C LEU A 59 -4.55 0.51 -13.01
N SER A 60 -5.77 0.64 -12.47
CA SER A 60 -6.25 -0.18 -11.35
C SER A 60 -6.20 -1.69 -11.63
N SER A 61 -6.24 -2.11 -12.90
CA SER A 61 -6.06 -3.50 -13.33
C SER A 61 -4.69 -4.09 -12.99
N HIS A 62 -3.66 -3.25 -12.80
CA HIS A 62 -2.30 -3.65 -12.43
C HIS A 62 -2.11 -3.76 -10.91
N ILE A 63 -3.08 -3.28 -10.12
CA ILE A 63 -3.04 -3.37 -8.66
C ILE A 63 -3.58 -4.74 -8.26
N SER A 64 -2.67 -5.67 -7.96
CA SER A 64 -3.01 -6.88 -7.22
C SER A 64 -3.53 -6.48 -5.83
N LYS A 65 -4.85 -6.60 -5.61
CA LYS A 65 -5.56 -6.25 -4.37
C LYS A 65 -5.11 -7.11 -3.18
N ILE A 66 -3.93 -6.88 -2.61
CA ILE A 66 -3.51 -7.55 -1.38
C ILE A 66 -2.71 -6.59 -0.50
N ALA A 67 -3.42 -5.89 0.39
CA ALA A 67 -3.05 -5.67 1.79
C ALA A 67 -4.09 -4.75 2.46
N LEU A 68 -5.37 -5.16 2.47
CA LEU A 68 -6.23 -4.71 3.57
C LEU A 68 -5.74 -5.50 4.77
N SER A 69 -5.07 -4.77 5.68
CA SER A 69 -4.67 -5.21 7.01
C SER A 69 -5.66 -6.23 7.55
N THR A 70 -5.30 -7.50 7.51
CA THR A 70 -6.01 -8.54 8.25
C THR A 70 -5.79 -8.21 9.71
N ILE A 71 -6.74 -7.49 10.32
CA ILE A 71 -6.84 -7.43 11.77
C ILE A 71 -7.01 -8.89 12.20
N LEU A 72 -5.92 -9.46 12.71
CA LEU A 72 -5.83 -10.79 13.28
C LEU A 72 -6.63 -10.80 14.58
N VAL A 73 -7.95 -10.76 14.52
CA VAL A 73 -8.80 -11.14 15.67
C VAL A 73 -9.26 -12.57 15.45
N LEU A 74 -8.32 -13.51 15.56
CA LEU A 74 -8.68 -14.83 16.04
C LEU A 74 -8.80 -14.71 17.56
N ASN A 75 -9.99 -14.31 18.03
CA ASN A 75 -10.38 -14.52 19.42
C ASN A 75 -10.53 -16.03 19.65
N LEU A 76 -9.41 -16.71 19.87
CA LEU A 76 -9.34 -18.07 20.38
C LEU A 76 -9.19 -18.03 21.90
N THR A 77 -10.19 -17.48 22.60
CA THR A 77 -10.36 -17.79 24.03
C THR A 77 -11.16 -19.08 24.16
N LEU A 78 -10.55 -20.18 23.74
CA LEU A 78 -10.87 -21.52 24.26
C LEU A 78 -9.96 -21.75 25.48
N VAL A 79 -10.20 -21.01 26.55
CA VAL A 79 -9.72 -21.44 27.88
C VAL A 79 -10.79 -22.39 28.40
N SER A 80 -10.51 -23.68 28.24
CA SER A 80 -11.27 -24.76 28.81
C SER A 80 -11.39 -24.58 30.32
N ALA A 81 -12.62 -24.75 30.82
CA ALA A 81 -12.91 -24.97 32.22
C ALA A 81 -11.93 -26.00 32.82
N GLN A 82 -11.09 -25.55 33.75
CA GLN A 82 -10.46 -26.41 34.75
C GLN A 82 -10.67 -25.77 36.12
N THR A 83 -11.58 -26.42 36.84
CA THR A 83 -11.94 -26.28 38.24
C THR A 83 -10.74 -26.26 39.17
N LEU A 84 -10.62 -25.23 40.01
CA LEU A 84 -10.16 -25.34 41.40
C LEU A 84 -10.83 -24.21 42.21
N GLU A 85 -11.90 -24.54 42.95
CA GLU A 85 -12.35 -23.78 44.13
C GLU A 85 -11.37 -24.03 45.31
N PRO A 86 -11.58 -23.46 46.52
CA PRO A 86 -11.54 -22.06 46.91
C PRO A 86 -10.50 -21.84 48.03
N SER A 87 -9.68 -20.78 47.96
CA SER A 87 -8.80 -20.44 49.09
C SER A 87 -9.54 -19.59 50.13
N LEU A 88 -9.70 -20.16 51.33
CA LEU A 88 -10.21 -19.56 52.55
C LEU A 88 -9.60 -18.17 52.84
N ARG A 89 -10.47 -17.21 53.17
CA ARG A 89 -10.09 -15.96 53.84
C ARG A 89 -11.16 -15.63 54.90
N TRP A 90 -10.73 -15.80 56.16
CA TRP A 90 -11.27 -15.38 57.47
C TRP A 90 -12.74 -15.02 57.58
#